data_AF-A0A969X9C0-F1
#
_entry.id   AF-A0A969X9C0-F1
#
_cell.length_a   1.000
_cell.length_b   1.000
_cell.length_c   1.000
_cell.angle_alpha   90.00
_cell.angle_beta   90.00
_cell.angle_gamma   90.00
#
_symmetry.space_group_name_H-M   'P 1'
#
loop_
_entity.id
_entity.type
_entity.pdbx_description
1 polymer ?
#
loop_
_entity_poly.entity_id
_entity_poly.type
_entity_poly.pdbx_seq_one_letter_code
_entity_poly.pdbx_strand_id
1 'polypeptide(L)'
;MGELLWEVFSGVLYFGTVDGIKTLVMFLIAGILIYLAIAKDYEPALLLPIGFGAILANLPPAAEGVAAVIGTELSPGFLKVLYSGGIANELFPILIFIAIGAMIDFTPLLKNPVMIFFGAAAQFGIFATFLITLALLPLMGITGADAMHLASAIGIIGAADGPTTLYVANWFNLTEYIGPISVAAYSYMSLVPIIQPPVIRALTTKAERRIRMDYSEEKVSRVILIIFPIAITIIAGIIVPMSA
;
A
#
# COMPACT_ATOMS: atom_id res chain seq x y z
N MET A 1 -23.50 -26.38 34.73
CA MET A 1 -22.05 -26.14 34.91
C MET A 1 -21.22 -26.59 33.70
N GLY A 2 -21.60 -27.67 33.00
CA GLY A 2 -20.88 -28.13 31.78
C GLY A 2 -20.97 -27.18 30.58
N GLU A 3 -22.13 -26.56 30.34
CA GLU A 3 -22.31 -25.61 29.23
C GLU A 3 -21.54 -24.29 29.44
N LEU A 4 -21.52 -23.78 30.67
CA LEU A 4 -20.77 -22.57 31.07
C LEU A 4 -19.25 -22.78 30.97
N LEU A 5 -18.76 -23.98 31.32
CA LEU A 5 -17.36 -24.35 31.08
C LEU A 5 -17.06 -24.48 29.59
N TRP A 6 -18.00 -25.00 28.78
CA TRP A 6 -17.86 -25.05 27.33
C TRP A 6 -17.85 -23.66 26.68
N GLU A 7 -18.67 -22.71 27.14
CA GLU A 7 -18.65 -21.32 26.66
C GLU A 7 -17.35 -20.60 27.04
N VAL A 8 -16.88 -20.74 28.28
CA VAL A 8 -15.63 -20.10 28.74
C VAL A 8 -14.40 -20.72 28.08
N PHE A 9 -14.39 -22.03 27.84
CA PHE A 9 -13.31 -22.70 27.12
C PHE A 9 -13.50 -22.70 25.59
N SER A 10 -14.63 -22.26 25.04
CA SER A 10 -14.87 -22.22 23.60
C SER A 10 -13.84 -21.35 22.87
N GLY A 11 -13.41 -20.24 23.48
CA GLY A 11 -12.35 -19.38 22.96
C GLY A 11 -10.98 -20.06 22.97
N VAL A 12 -10.66 -20.84 23.99
CA VAL A 12 -9.39 -21.60 24.08
C VAL A 12 -9.40 -22.81 23.15
N LEU A 13 -10.56 -23.46 22.99
CA LEU A 13 -10.77 -24.58 22.08
C LEU A 13 -10.79 -24.11 20.62
N TYR A 14 -11.24 -22.88 20.33
CA TYR A 14 -11.15 -22.25 19.02
C TYR A 14 -9.70 -22.11 18.57
N PHE A 15 -8.78 -21.70 19.46
CA PHE A 15 -7.33 -21.66 19.16
C PHE A 15 -6.69 -23.03 18.90
N GLY A 16 -7.35 -24.12 19.29
CA GLY A 16 -6.95 -25.49 18.94
C GLY A 16 -7.41 -25.94 17.55
N THR A 17 -8.23 -25.14 16.84
CA THR A 17 -8.69 -25.44 15.48
C THR A 17 -7.77 -24.85 14.41
N VAL A 18 -7.85 -25.36 13.18
CA VAL A 18 -7.07 -24.86 12.04
C VAL A 18 -7.30 -23.35 11.81
N ASP A 19 -8.51 -22.86 12.05
CA ASP A 19 -8.84 -21.44 11.87
C ASP A 19 -8.35 -20.58 13.05
N GLY A 20 -8.35 -21.11 14.28
CA GLY A 20 -7.73 -20.42 15.41
C GLY A 20 -6.21 -20.30 15.30
N ILE A 21 -5.53 -21.29 14.70
CA ILE A 21 -4.09 -21.20 14.41
C ILE A 21 -3.82 -20.10 13.37
N LYS A 22 -4.65 -19.98 12.32
CA LYS A 22 -4.55 -18.87 11.36
C LYS A 22 -4.73 -17.52 12.05
N THR A 23 -5.72 -17.39 12.94
CA THR A 23 -5.92 -16.18 13.75
C THR A 23 -4.70 -15.84 14.61
N LEU A 24 -4.08 -16.82 15.27
CA LEU A 24 -2.87 -16.60 16.06
C LEU A 24 -1.69 -16.11 15.21
N VAL A 25 -1.52 -16.71 14.03
CA VAL A 25 -0.50 -16.26 13.07
C VAL A 25 -0.78 -14.81 12.63
N MET A 26 -2.04 -14.47 12.34
CA MET A 26 -2.43 -13.10 11.99
C MET A 26 -2.22 -12.11 13.13
N PHE A 27 -2.48 -12.49 14.38
CA PHE A 27 -2.17 -11.67 15.56
C PHE A 27 -0.68 -11.46 15.74
N LEU A 28 0.14 -12.48 15.48
CA LEU A 28 1.59 -12.37 15.51
C LEU A 28 2.06 -11.39 14.43
N ILE A 29 1.56 -11.52 13.19
CA ILE A 29 1.87 -10.60 12.09
C ILE A 29 1.44 -9.18 12.45
N ALA A 30 0.21 -9.00 12.94
CA ALA A 30 -0.30 -7.70 13.33
C ALA A 30 0.52 -7.07 14.48
N GLY A 31 0.93 -7.88 15.47
CA GLY A 31 1.83 -7.46 16.54
C GLY A 31 3.20 -7.03 16.02
N ILE A 32 3.76 -7.72 15.04
CA ILE A 32 4.99 -7.30 14.35
C ILE A 32 4.78 -5.96 13.64
N LEU A 33 3.69 -5.78 12.90
CA LEU A 33 3.40 -4.52 12.21
C LEU A 33 3.26 -3.34 13.19
N ILE A 34 2.55 -3.53 14.31
CA ILE A 34 2.42 -2.53 15.37
C ILE A 34 3.78 -2.24 16.03
N TYR A 35 4.58 -3.27 16.29
CA TYR A 35 5.93 -3.11 16.84
C TYR A 35 6.84 -2.31 15.89
N LEU A 36 6.81 -2.61 14.59
CA LEU A 36 7.56 -1.86 13.58
C LEU A 36 7.09 -0.40 13.50
N ALA A 37 5.78 -0.16 13.57
CA ALA A 37 5.22 1.17 13.55
C ALA A 37 5.68 2.02 14.77
N ILE A 38 5.67 1.44 15.97
CA ILE A 38 5.93 2.19 17.22
C ILE A 38 7.42 2.22 17.58
N ALA A 39 8.09 1.07 17.56
CA ALA A 39 9.47 0.95 18.06
C ALA A 39 10.52 1.35 17.00
N LYS A 40 10.15 1.31 15.72
CA LYS A 40 11.04 1.64 14.60
C LYS A 40 10.59 2.86 13.80
N ASP A 41 9.46 3.47 14.17
CA ASP A 41 8.87 4.63 13.48
C ASP A 41 8.67 4.39 11.95
N TYR A 42 8.37 3.14 11.57
CA TYR A 42 8.12 2.75 10.18
C TYR A 42 6.69 3.10 9.79
N GLU A 43 6.52 4.17 9.00
CA GLU A 43 5.22 4.73 8.55
C GLU A 43 4.08 4.57 9.57
N PRO A 44 4.24 5.12 10.79
CA PRO A 44 3.32 4.87 11.90
C PRO A 44 1.90 5.32 11.58
N ALA A 45 1.73 6.33 10.72
CA ALA A 45 0.42 6.83 10.30
C ALA A 45 -0.43 5.78 9.57
N LEU A 46 0.18 4.81 8.89
CA LEU A 46 -0.52 3.81 8.09
C LEU A 46 -0.33 2.40 8.64
N LEU A 47 0.88 2.03 9.05
CA LEU A 47 1.21 0.67 9.50
C LEU A 47 0.51 0.33 10.83
N LEU A 48 0.34 1.31 11.72
CA LEU A 48 -0.36 1.12 13.00
C LEU A 48 -1.86 0.87 12.80
N PRO A 49 -2.63 1.69 12.04
CA PRO A 49 -4.02 1.36 11.71
C PRO A 49 -4.19 0.02 10.99
N ILE A 50 -3.28 -0.35 10.09
CA ILE A 50 -3.32 -1.64 9.37
C ILE A 50 -3.12 -2.80 10.36
N GLY A 51 -2.11 -2.72 11.24
CA GLY A 51 -1.88 -3.73 12.26
C GLY A 51 -3.06 -3.86 13.23
N PHE A 52 -3.61 -2.74 13.70
CA PHE A 52 -4.78 -2.76 14.58
C PHE A 52 -6.02 -3.31 13.89
N GLY A 53 -6.26 -2.91 12.63
CA GLY A 53 -7.34 -3.45 11.80
C GLY A 53 -7.21 -4.95 11.56
N ALA A 54 -5.99 -5.46 11.38
CA ALA A 54 -5.74 -6.90 11.25
C ALA A 54 -6.07 -7.66 12.54
N ILE A 55 -5.81 -7.09 13.73
CA ILE A 55 -6.25 -7.69 15.01
C ILE A 55 -7.78 -7.73 15.06
N LEU A 56 -8.43 -6.59 14.78
CA LEU A 56 -9.89 -6.48 14.84
C LEU A 56 -10.60 -7.42 13.85
N ALA A 57 -10.07 -7.58 12.64
CA ALA A 57 -10.64 -8.44 11.61
C ALA A 57 -10.47 -9.94 11.89
N ASN A 58 -9.52 -10.31 12.77
CA ASN A 58 -9.25 -11.71 13.14
C ASN A 58 -9.75 -12.05 14.55
N LEU A 59 -10.57 -11.21 15.18
CA LEU A 59 -11.13 -11.52 16.51
C LEU A 59 -11.95 -12.82 16.49
N PRO A 60 -11.84 -13.69 17.52
CA PRO A 60 -12.59 -14.93 17.58
C PRO A 60 -14.11 -14.66 17.52
N PRO A 61 -14.88 -15.40 16.70
CA PRO A 61 -16.34 -15.17 16.56
C PRO A 61 -17.13 -15.28 17.87
N ALA A 62 -16.58 -15.99 18.87
CA ALA A 62 -17.16 -16.16 20.19
C ALA A 62 -16.95 -14.96 21.14
N ALA A 63 -16.16 -13.95 20.75
CA ALA A 63 -15.92 -12.77 21.58
C ALA A 63 -17.08 -11.77 21.46
N GLU A 64 -17.54 -11.25 22.60
CA GLU A 64 -18.55 -10.20 22.66
C GLU A 64 -18.08 -8.96 21.86
N GLY A 65 -18.99 -8.41 21.03
CA GLY A 65 -18.71 -7.22 20.22
C GLY A 65 -18.15 -7.49 18.82
N VAL A 66 -17.74 -8.72 18.49
CA VAL A 66 -17.24 -9.06 17.13
C VAL A 66 -18.31 -8.84 16.04
N ALA A 67 -19.59 -9.05 16.38
CA ALA A 67 -20.72 -8.71 15.54
C ALA A 67 -20.75 -7.22 15.12
N ALA A 68 -20.31 -6.29 15.98
CA ALA A 68 -20.27 -4.86 15.66
C ALA A 68 -19.04 -4.49 14.81
N VAL A 69 -17.98 -5.30 14.86
CA VAL A 69 -16.71 -5.07 14.16
C VAL A 69 -16.71 -5.68 12.76
N ILE A 70 -17.00 -6.98 12.67
CA ILE A 70 -16.94 -7.78 11.44
C ILE A 70 -18.33 -7.84 10.76
N GLY A 71 -19.40 -7.73 11.56
CA GLY A 71 -20.77 -7.85 11.09
C GLY A 71 -21.36 -9.23 11.31
N THR A 72 -22.68 -9.29 11.26
CA THR A 72 -23.47 -10.52 11.19
C THR A 72 -24.16 -10.58 9.83
N GLU A 73 -24.78 -11.70 9.46
CA GLU A 73 -25.54 -11.80 8.19
C GLU A 73 -26.65 -10.74 8.07
N LEU A 74 -27.15 -10.22 9.21
CA LEU A 74 -28.21 -9.22 9.29
C LEU A 74 -27.71 -7.76 9.35
N SER A 75 -26.43 -7.52 9.70
CA SER A 75 -25.91 -6.15 9.85
C SER A 75 -24.41 -6.07 9.55
N PRO A 76 -23.95 -5.18 8.65
CA PRO A 76 -22.53 -5.00 8.39
C PRO A 76 -21.84 -4.37 9.59
N GLY A 77 -20.73 -4.96 10.03
CA GLY A 77 -19.88 -4.38 11.08
C GLY A 77 -19.16 -3.13 10.57
N PHE A 78 -18.65 -2.31 11.47
CA PHE A 78 -18.08 -1.01 11.09
C PHE A 78 -16.90 -1.14 10.10
N LEU A 79 -16.08 -2.20 10.19
CA LEU A 79 -14.99 -2.44 9.24
C LEU A 79 -15.53 -2.70 7.84
N LYS A 80 -16.63 -3.45 7.73
CA LYS A 80 -17.29 -3.71 6.44
C LYS A 80 -17.90 -2.44 5.86
N VAL A 81 -18.49 -1.58 6.70
CA VAL A 81 -19.01 -0.27 6.29
C VAL A 81 -17.88 0.63 5.77
N LEU A 82 -16.75 0.72 6.48
CA LEU A 82 -15.58 1.49 6.05
C LEU A 82 -14.98 0.93 4.76
N TYR A 83 -14.90 -0.39 4.64
CA TYR A 83 -14.42 -1.04 3.42
C TYR A 83 -15.33 -0.73 2.23
N SER A 84 -16.64 -0.97 2.36
CA SER A 84 -17.61 -0.76 1.28
C SER A 84 -17.78 0.72 0.91
N GLY A 85 -17.74 1.61 1.92
CA GLY A 85 -17.97 3.04 1.73
C GLY A 85 -16.71 3.84 1.38
N GLY A 86 -15.52 3.25 1.50
CA GLY A 86 -14.26 3.95 1.32
C GLY A 86 -13.25 3.28 0.38
N ILE A 87 -12.98 1.98 0.55
CA ILE A 87 -11.96 1.27 -0.24
C ILE A 87 -12.58 0.70 -1.51
N ALA A 88 -13.71 0.00 -1.41
CA ALA A 88 -14.36 -0.67 -2.53
C ALA A 88 -14.87 0.31 -3.60
N ASN A 89 -15.24 1.52 -3.20
CA ASN A 89 -15.67 2.61 -4.09
C ASN A 89 -14.56 3.64 -4.36
N GLU A 90 -13.32 3.34 -3.99
CA GLU A 90 -12.12 4.15 -4.28
C GLU A 90 -12.08 5.55 -3.66
N LEU A 91 -13.06 5.88 -2.81
CA LEU A 91 -13.15 7.19 -2.17
C LEU A 91 -11.92 7.51 -1.32
N PHE A 92 -11.44 6.57 -0.51
CA PHE A 92 -10.27 6.77 0.35
C PHE A 92 -8.97 6.93 -0.43
N PRO A 93 -8.61 6.04 -1.39
CA PRO A 93 -7.46 6.26 -2.27
C PRO A 93 -7.46 7.64 -2.95
N ILE A 94 -8.60 8.08 -3.50
CA ILE A 94 -8.71 9.39 -4.18
C ILE A 94 -8.48 10.55 -3.20
N LEU A 95 -9.09 10.51 -2.02
CA LEU A 95 -8.88 11.55 -1.00
C LEU A 95 -7.42 11.62 -0.54
N ILE A 96 -6.76 10.47 -0.40
CA ILE A 96 -5.33 10.41 -0.08
C ILE A 96 -4.50 11.02 -1.21
N PHE A 97 -4.80 10.73 -2.49
CA PHE A 97 -4.13 11.36 -3.63
C PHE A 97 -4.28 12.88 -3.67
N ILE A 98 -5.47 13.40 -3.39
CA ILE A 98 -5.71 14.84 -3.30
C ILE A 98 -4.85 15.47 -2.19
N ALA A 99 -4.79 14.81 -1.03
CA ALA A 99 -3.95 15.28 0.08
C ALA A 99 -2.46 15.25 -0.27
N ILE A 100 -1.97 14.17 -0.87
CA ILE A 100 -0.58 14.07 -1.35
C ILE A 100 -0.28 15.16 -2.37
N GLY A 101 -1.17 15.36 -3.36
CA GLY A 101 -1.04 16.41 -4.37
C GLY A 101 -0.96 17.81 -3.77
N ALA A 102 -1.73 18.07 -2.70
CA ALA A 102 -1.70 19.36 -1.99
C ALA A 102 -0.41 19.58 -1.17
N MET A 103 0.30 18.50 -0.78
CA MET A 103 1.55 18.55 -0.02
C MET A 103 2.81 18.60 -0.89
N ILE A 104 2.71 18.29 -2.20
CA ILE A 104 3.85 18.26 -3.12
C ILE A 104 4.30 19.69 -3.48
N ASP A 105 5.60 19.95 -3.30
CA ASP A 105 6.26 21.13 -3.84
C ASP A 105 6.85 20.83 -5.23
N PHE A 106 6.32 21.48 -6.26
CA PHE A 106 6.81 21.37 -7.64
C PHE A 106 8.01 22.26 -7.94
N THR A 107 8.39 23.16 -7.02
CA THR A 107 9.51 24.08 -7.21
C THR A 107 10.82 23.37 -7.59
N PRO A 108 11.24 22.27 -6.94
CA PRO A 108 12.47 21.57 -7.31
C PRO A 108 12.42 20.95 -8.70
N LEU A 109 11.25 20.44 -9.11
CA LEU A 109 11.04 19.83 -10.43
C LEU A 109 11.13 20.88 -11.55
N LEU A 110 10.54 22.05 -11.32
CA LEU A 110 10.54 23.17 -12.27
C LEU A 110 11.93 23.81 -12.41
N LYS A 111 12.73 23.84 -11.33
CA LYS A 111 14.10 24.33 -11.35
C LYS A 111 15.04 23.46 -12.16
N ASN A 112 14.86 22.14 -12.09
CA ASN A 112 15.66 21.19 -12.86
C ASN A 112 14.76 20.17 -13.57
N PRO A 113 14.25 20.52 -14.77
CA PRO A 113 13.36 19.64 -15.53
C PRO A 113 13.97 18.29 -15.90
N VAL A 114 15.31 18.18 -15.91
CA VAL A 114 16.01 16.91 -16.15
C VAL A 114 15.64 15.86 -15.09
N MET A 115 15.20 16.29 -13.89
CA MET A 115 14.73 15.41 -12.82
C MET A 115 13.55 14.51 -13.24
N ILE A 116 12.76 14.93 -14.23
CA ILE A 116 11.64 14.14 -14.77
C ILE A 116 12.14 12.81 -15.36
N PHE A 117 13.30 12.80 -16.02
CA PHE A 117 13.85 11.58 -16.63
C PHE A 117 14.29 10.55 -15.58
N PHE A 118 14.78 11.01 -14.41
CA PHE A 118 15.05 10.10 -13.30
C PHE A 118 13.77 9.49 -12.74
N GLY A 119 12.68 10.27 -12.68
CA GLY A 119 11.35 9.77 -12.35
C GLY A 119 10.86 8.72 -13.35
N ALA A 120 11.01 8.98 -14.66
CA ALA A 120 10.66 8.02 -15.70
C ALA A 120 11.46 6.71 -15.60
N ALA A 121 12.77 6.80 -15.34
CA ALA A 121 13.61 5.63 -15.13
C ALA A 121 13.23 4.86 -13.86
N ALA A 122 12.81 5.54 -12.80
CA ALA A 122 12.34 4.90 -11.56
C ALA A 122 11.11 4.00 -11.80
N GLN A 123 10.23 4.36 -12.75
CA GLN A 123 9.07 3.55 -13.13
C GLN A 123 9.44 2.21 -13.80
N PHE A 124 10.70 2.00 -14.20
CA PHE A 124 11.18 0.69 -14.65
C PHE A 124 10.98 -0.41 -13.59
N GLY A 125 11.00 -0.02 -12.30
CA GLY A 125 10.70 -0.94 -11.18
C GLY A 125 9.32 -1.59 -11.30
N ILE A 126 8.31 -0.88 -11.82
CA ILE A 126 6.97 -1.44 -12.06
C ILE A 126 7.06 -2.58 -13.07
N PHE A 127 7.67 -2.32 -14.23
CA PHE A 127 7.75 -3.29 -15.31
C PHE A 127 8.60 -4.51 -14.93
N ALA A 128 9.71 -4.30 -14.23
CA ALA A 128 10.54 -5.38 -13.73
C ALA A 128 9.77 -6.28 -12.75
N THR A 129 9.07 -5.66 -11.79
CA THR A 129 8.26 -6.40 -10.79
C THR A 129 7.10 -7.13 -11.47
N PHE A 130 6.43 -6.50 -12.42
CA PHE A 130 5.39 -7.12 -13.24
C PHE A 130 5.90 -8.36 -13.99
N LEU A 131 7.01 -8.25 -14.72
CA LEU A 131 7.55 -9.36 -15.52
C LEU A 131 8.03 -10.53 -14.65
N ILE A 132 8.71 -10.23 -13.54
CA ILE A 132 9.14 -11.26 -12.58
C ILE A 132 7.93 -11.98 -11.99
N THR A 133 6.92 -11.22 -11.56
CA THR A 133 5.70 -11.78 -10.99
C THR A 133 4.96 -12.65 -12.00
N LEU A 134 4.82 -12.16 -13.24
CA LEU A 134 4.17 -12.91 -14.33
C LEU A 134 4.92 -14.22 -14.66
N ALA A 135 6.24 -14.25 -14.52
CA ALA A 135 7.03 -15.47 -14.71
C ALA A 135 6.91 -16.46 -13.54
N LEU A 136 6.67 -15.98 -12.32
CA LEU A 136 6.58 -16.81 -11.11
C LEU A 136 5.17 -17.36 -10.84
N LEU A 137 4.12 -16.61 -11.15
CA LEU A 137 2.73 -17.01 -10.89
C LEU A 137 2.31 -18.36 -11.51
N PRO A 138 2.75 -18.73 -12.73
CA PRO A 138 2.47 -20.05 -13.29
C PRO A 138 3.02 -21.21 -12.45
N LEU A 139 4.14 -21.02 -11.74
CA LEU A 139 4.70 -22.03 -10.84
C LEU A 139 3.83 -22.25 -9.60
N MET A 140 2.99 -21.27 -9.27
CA MET A 140 2.01 -21.32 -8.18
C MET A 140 0.62 -21.75 -8.66
N GLY A 141 0.48 -22.16 -9.94
CA GLY A 141 -0.78 -22.59 -10.54
C GLY A 141 -1.72 -21.46 -10.97
N ILE A 142 -1.29 -20.19 -10.86
CA ILE A 142 -2.08 -19.03 -11.28
C ILE A 142 -1.72 -18.72 -12.73
N THR A 143 -2.67 -18.88 -13.65
CA THR A 143 -2.46 -18.71 -15.09
C THR A 143 -3.59 -17.92 -15.74
N GLY A 144 -3.35 -17.40 -16.95
CA GLY A 144 -4.36 -16.66 -17.71
C GLY A 144 -4.53 -15.20 -17.27
N ALA A 145 -5.77 -14.71 -17.35
CA ALA A 145 -6.10 -13.31 -17.06
C ALA A 145 -5.86 -12.93 -15.59
N ASP A 146 -6.12 -13.86 -14.66
CA ASP A 146 -5.92 -13.64 -13.23
C ASP A 146 -4.45 -13.44 -12.88
N ALA A 147 -3.55 -14.16 -13.57
CA ALA A 147 -2.11 -13.96 -13.41
C ALA A 147 -1.68 -12.56 -13.87
N MET A 148 -2.25 -12.07 -14.98
CA MET A 148 -1.94 -10.75 -15.51
C MET A 148 -2.48 -9.63 -14.62
N HIS A 149 -3.69 -9.76 -14.10
CA HIS A 149 -4.29 -8.80 -13.17
C HIS A 149 -3.51 -8.71 -11.86
N LEU A 150 -3.19 -9.87 -11.27
CA LEU A 150 -2.42 -9.93 -10.04
C LEU A 150 -1.00 -9.40 -10.23
N ALA A 151 -0.32 -9.78 -11.32
CA ALA A 151 1.00 -9.24 -11.66
C ALA A 151 0.96 -7.73 -11.90
N SER A 152 -0.11 -7.19 -12.48
CA SER A 152 -0.29 -5.75 -12.68
C SER A 152 -0.40 -5.00 -11.36
N ALA A 153 -1.22 -5.49 -10.42
CA ALA A 153 -1.35 -4.89 -9.10
C ALA A 153 -0.05 -4.98 -8.29
N ILE A 154 0.62 -6.14 -8.29
CA ILE A 154 1.92 -6.33 -7.62
C ILE A 154 3.01 -5.48 -8.28
N GLY A 155 2.96 -5.31 -9.59
CA GLY A 155 3.90 -4.46 -10.34
C GLY A 155 3.93 -3.03 -9.81
N ILE A 156 2.75 -2.46 -9.49
CA ILE A 156 2.64 -1.07 -9.03
C ILE A 156 3.27 -0.85 -7.65
N ILE A 157 3.45 -1.90 -6.84
CA ILE A 157 4.26 -1.81 -5.60
C ILE A 157 5.68 -1.30 -5.93
N GLY A 158 6.21 -1.64 -7.10
CA GLY A 158 7.50 -1.15 -7.59
C GLY A 158 7.55 0.36 -7.85
N ALA A 159 6.40 1.04 -7.94
CA ALA A 159 6.29 2.49 -8.00
C ALA A 159 6.51 3.17 -6.63
N ALA A 160 6.49 2.39 -5.55
CA ALA A 160 6.47 2.84 -4.16
C ALA A 160 5.32 3.82 -3.86
N ASP A 161 4.15 3.56 -4.44
CA ASP A 161 2.93 4.36 -4.28
C ASP A 161 1.77 3.46 -3.84
N GLY A 162 1.49 3.48 -2.53
CA GLY A 162 0.49 2.63 -1.89
C GLY A 162 -0.94 2.88 -2.40
N PRO A 163 -1.42 4.14 -2.45
CA PRO A 163 -2.74 4.46 -2.95
C PRO A 163 -3.01 4.00 -4.39
N THR A 164 -2.07 4.14 -5.34
CA THR A 164 -2.26 3.63 -6.71
C THR A 164 -2.25 2.11 -6.77
N THR A 165 -1.39 1.47 -5.96
CA THR A 165 -1.39 0.01 -5.84
C THR A 165 -2.76 -0.50 -5.41
N LEU A 166 -3.39 0.16 -4.43
CA LEU A 166 -4.70 -0.21 -3.91
C LEU A 166 -5.82 0.05 -4.92
N TYR A 167 -5.75 1.18 -5.63
CA TYR A 167 -6.68 1.50 -6.73
C TYR A 167 -6.67 0.41 -7.80
N VAL A 168 -5.51 0.01 -8.29
CA VAL A 168 -5.42 -1.02 -9.35
C VAL A 168 -5.82 -2.40 -8.86
N ALA A 169 -5.52 -2.74 -7.60
CA ALA A 169 -6.02 -3.98 -7.01
C ALA A 169 -7.56 -4.01 -6.93
N ASN A 170 -8.19 -2.88 -6.61
CA ASN A 170 -9.64 -2.76 -6.57
C ASN A 170 -10.26 -2.76 -7.98
N TRP A 171 -9.66 -2.05 -8.93
CA TRP A 171 -10.07 -2.02 -10.34
C TRP A 171 -10.14 -3.42 -10.95
N PHE A 172 -9.15 -4.27 -10.66
CA PHE A 172 -9.13 -5.67 -11.10
C PHE A 172 -9.94 -6.62 -10.22
N ASN A 173 -10.69 -6.11 -9.22
CA ASN A 173 -11.50 -6.89 -8.28
C ASN A 173 -10.72 -7.99 -7.53
N LEU A 174 -9.45 -7.72 -7.18
CA LEU A 174 -8.58 -8.66 -6.46
C LEU A 174 -8.88 -8.73 -4.96
N THR A 175 -10.15 -8.92 -4.61
CA THR A 175 -10.65 -8.87 -3.23
C THR A 175 -9.88 -9.77 -2.25
N GLU A 176 -9.45 -10.95 -2.70
CA GLU A 176 -8.66 -11.90 -1.90
C GLU A 176 -7.21 -11.43 -1.64
N TYR A 177 -6.66 -10.60 -2.54
CA TYR A 177 -5.26 -10.18 -2.51
C TYR A 177 -5.07 -8.74 -2.02
N ILE A 178 -6.14 -7.94 -1.91
CA ILE A 178 -6.08 -6.54 -1.43
C ILE A 178 -5.39 -6.44 -0.07
N GLY A 179 -5.68 -7.34 0.87
CA GLY A 179 -5.05 -7.34 2.19
C GLY A 179 -3.52 -7.53 2.12
N PRO A 180 -3.03 -8.65 1.56
CA PRO A 180 -1.60 -8.89 1.36
C PRO A 180 -0.89 -7.80 0.54
N ILE A 181 -1.51 -7.31 -0.54
CA ILE A 181 -0.96 -6.24 -1.39
C ILE A 181 -0.82 -4.94 -0.59
N SER A 182 -1.84 -4.57 0.19
CA SER A 182 -1.80 -3.37 1.03
C SER A 182 -0.67 -3.44 2.06
N VAL A 183 -0.56 -4.56 2.77
CA VAL A 183 0.50 -4.75 3.77
C VAL A 183 1.86 -4.68 3.10
N ALA A 184 2.05 -5.36 1.97
CA ALA A 184 3.31 -5.34 1.23
C ALA A 184 3.68 -3.93 0.75
N ALA A 185 2.74 -3.20 0.13
CA ALA A 185 2.99 -1.86 -0.41
C ALA A 185 3.50 -0.89 0.66
N TYR A 186 2.76 -0.73 1.77
CA TYR A 186 3.14 0.20 2.83
C TYR A 186 4.34 -0.29 3.66
N SER A 187 4.46 -1.61 3.88
CA SER A 187 5.63 -2.14 4.59
C SER A 187 6.91 -1.90 3.80
N TYR A 188 6.92 -2.11 2.48
CA TYR A 188 8.12 -1.88 1.66
C TYR A 188 8.49 -0.40 1.55
N MET A 189 7.50 0.51 1.49
CA MET A 189 7.77 1.96 1.51
C MET A 189 8.51 2.37 2.79
N SER A 190 8.13 1.81 3.94
CA SER A 190 8.83 2.05 5.21
C SER A 190 10.26 1.48 5.26
N LEU A 191 10.56 0.47 4.43
CA LEU A 191 11.88 -0.18 4.36
C LEU A 191 12.84 0.53 3.40
N VAL A 192 12.41 1.57 2.70
CA VAL A 192 13.26 2.36 1.77
C VAL A 192 14.56 2.83 2.43
N PRO A 193 14.58 3.38 3.68
CA PRO A 193 15.83 3.78 4.33
C PRO A 193 16.83 2.63 4.60
N ILE A 194 16.35 1.39 4.61
CA ILE A 194 17.18 0.19 4.82
C ILE A 194 17.67 -0.36 3.48
N ILE A 195 16.80 -0.41 2.47
CA ILE A 195 17.09 -1.00 1.16
C ILE A 195 17.89 -0.04 0.28
N GLN A 196 17.56 1.25 0.28
CA GLN A 196 18.12 2.23 -0.64
C GLN A 196 19.62 2.49 -0.41
N PRO A 197 20.14 2.70 0.82
CA PRO A 197 21.56 3.01 1.00
C PRO A 197 22.52 1.90 0.57
N PRO A 198 22.27 0.60 0.84
CA PRO A 198 23.08 -0.49 0.31
C PRO A 198 23.10 -0.55 -1.22
N VAL A 199 21.96 -0.35 -1.89
CA VAL A 199 21.86 -0.35 -3.35
C VAL A 199 22.66 0.80 -3.96
N ILE A 200 22.53 2.01 -3.41
CA ILE A 200 23.35 3.16 -3.82
C ILE A 200 24.83 2.83 -3.60
N ARG A 201 25.16 2.20 -2.46
CA ARG A 201 26.55 1.84 -2.13
C ARG A 201 27.17 0.87 -3.12
N ALA A 202 26.38 -0.05 -3.66
CA ALA A 202 26.79 -1.07 -4.62
C ALA A 202 26.94 -0.54 -6.05
N LEU A 203 26.07 0.38 -6.48
CA LEU A 203 26.01 0.83 -7.88
C LEU A 203 26.86 2.07 -8.17
N THR A 204 27.01 2.98 -7.21
CA THR A 204 27.68 4.27 -7.44
C THR A 204 29.09 4.30 -6.87
N THR A 205 29.95 5.18 -7.36
CA THR A 205 31.32 5.35 -6.85
C THR A 205 31.43 6.46 -5.80
N LYS A 206 32.51 6.47 -5.00
CA LYS A 206 32.81 7.59 -4.08
C LYS A 206 33.08 8.91 -4.81
N ALA A 207 33.49 8.86 -6.09
CA ALA A 207 33.70 10.05 -6.90
C ALA A 207 32.36 10.70 -7.27
N GLU A 208 31.41 9.90 -7.78
CA GLU A 208 30.06 10.35 -8.14
C GLU A 208 29.31 10.96 -6.93
N ARG A 209 29.37 10.31 -5.77
CA ARG A 209 28.69 10.79 -4.54
C ARG A 209 29.25 12.12 -4.00
N ARG A 210 30.38 12.60 -4.50
CA ARG A 210 31.02 13.86 -4.09
C ARG A 210 30.85 14.99 -5.10
N ILE A 211 30.11 14.75 -6.20
CA ILE A 211 29.75 15.80 -7.15
C ILE A 211 28.93 16.85 -6.41
N ARG A 212 29.37 18.11 -6.49
CA ARG A 212 28.63 19.23 -5.90
C ARG A 212 27.49 19.59 -6.85
N MET A 213 26.28 19.62 -6.31
CA MET A 213 25.11 20.11 -7.05
C MET A 213 25.11 21.63 -6.97
N ASP A 214 25.21 22.30 -8.12
CA ASP A 214 25.07 23.75 -8.17
C ASP A 214 23.64 24.13 -7.82
N TYR A 215 23.48 24.85 -6.70
CA TYR A 215 22.18 25.35 -6.28
C TYR A 215 21.96 26.72 -6.92
N SER A 216 21.25 26.75 -8.06
CA SER A 216 20.75 28.00 -8.61
C SER A 216 19.49 28.41 -7.86
N GLU A 217 19.55 29.56 -7.17
CA GLU A 217 18.39 30.21 -6.55
C GLU A 217 17.48 30.88 -7.58
N GLU A 218 17.14 30.18 -8.67
CA GLU A 218 16.17 30.69 -9.62
C GLU A 218 14.78 30.67 -8.97
N LYS A 219 14.20 31.86 -8.80
CA LYS A 219 12.85 32.02 -8.27
C LYS A 219 11.86 31.58 -9.34
N VAL A 220 11.21 30.45 -9.12
CA VAL A 220 10.10 30.01 -9.96
C VAL A 220 8.94 31.00 -9.79
N SER A 221 8.38 31.47 -10.90
CA SER A 221 7.23 32.37 -10.87
C SER A 221 6.00 31.69 -10.29
N ARG A 222 5.24 32.40 -9.44
CA ARG A 222 3.94 31.92 -8.92
C ARG A 222 2.97 31.55 -10.04
N VAL A 223 3.05 32.23 -11.18
CA VAL A 223 2.21 31.94 -12.35
C VAL A 223 2.51 30.55 -12.90
N ILE A 224 3.79 30.16 -12.98
CA ILE A 224 4.19 28.83 -13.45
C ILE A 224 3.72 27.76 -12.48
N LEU A 225 3.85 27.98 -11.17
CA LEU A 225 3.38 27.03 -10.14
C LEU A 225 1.87 26.76 -10.21
N ILE A 226 1.07 27.76 -10.59
CA ILE A 226 -0.39 27.61 -10.74
C ILE A 226 -0.75 26.95 -12.08
N ILE A 227 -0.09 27.35 -13.17
CA ILE A 227 -0.39 26.83 -14.51
C ILE A 227 0.08 25.39 -14.67
N PHE A 228 1.20 25.01 -14.04
CA PHE A 228 1.82 23.70 -14.17
C PHE A 228 0.87 22.52 -13.90
N PRO A 229 0.18 22.42 -12.74
CA PRO A 229 -0.75 21.31 -12.50
C PRO A 229 -1.91 21.31 -13.50
N ILE A 230 -2.48 22.47 -13.84
CA ILE A 230 -3.59 22.59 -14.80
C ILE A 230 -3.16 22.07 -16.19
N ALA A 231 -2.00 22.51 -16.66
CA ALA A 231 -1.45 22.11 -17.94
C ALA A 231 -1.18 20.59 -17.97
N ILE A 232 -0.60 20.04 -16.91
CA ILE A 232 -0.34 18.60 -16.81
C ILE A 232 -1.63 17.80 -16.78
N THR A 233 -2.65 18.22 -16.04
CA THR A 233 -3.95 17.51 -16.02
C THR A 233 -4.57 17.47 -17.41
N ILE A 234 -4.53 18.58 -18.17
CA ILE A 234 -5.04 18.62 -19.54
C ILE A 234 -4.23 17.70 -20.46
N ILE A 235 -2.90 17.78 -20.39
CA ILE A 235 -2.01 16.96 -21.23
C ILE A 235 -2.19 15.47 -20.91
N ALA A 236 -2.20 15.10 -19.62
CA ALA A 236 -2.40 13.74 -19.16
C ALA A 236 -3.78 13.21 -19.59
N GLY A 237 -4.84 14.01 -19.45
CA GLY A 237 -6.18 13.61 -19.87
C GLY A 237 -6.36 13.44 -21.38
N ILE A 238 -5.55 14.13 -22.20
CA ILE A 238 -5.56 13.94 -23.66
C ILE A 238 -4.72 12.73 -24.07
N ILE A 239 -3.53 12.55 -23.49
CA ILE A 239 -2.59 11.49 -23.90
C ILE A 239 -2.97 10.13 -23.29
N VAL A 240 -3.37 10.11 -22.02
CA VAL A 240 -3.73 8.91 -21.25
C VAL A 240 -5.06 9.17 -20.52
N PRO A 241 -6.20 9.06 -21.21
CA PRO A 241 -7.51 9.37 -20.62
C PRO A 241 -7.88 8.44 -19.45
N MET A 242 -7.28 7.25 -19.38
CA MET A 242 -7.46 6.31 -18.26
C MET A 242 -6.80 6.78 -16.95
N SER A 243 -5.93 7.79 -17.00
CA SER A 243 -5.26 8.35 -15.82
C SER A 243 -5.87 9.67 -15.32
N ALA A 244 -6.95 10.13 -15.97
CA ALA A 244 -7.63 11.39 -15.67
C ALA A 244 -8.81 11.21 -14.70
#